data_AF-T0ZLF8-F1
#
_entry.id   AF-T0ZLF8-F1
#
_cell.length_a   1.000
_cell.length_b   1.000
_cell.length_c   1.000
_cell.angle_alpha   90.00
_cell.angle_beta   90.00
_cell.angle_gamma   90.00
#
_symmetry.space_group_name_H-M   'P 1'
#
loop_
_entity.id
_entity.type
_entity.pdbx_description
1 polymer ?
#
loop_
_entity_poly.entity_id
_entity_poly.type
_entity_poly.pdbx_seq_one_letter_code
_entity_poly.pdbx_strand_id
1 'polypeptide(L)'
;MVDIMTMTQFVHNVEARVRGVNLYAHPDRFFLAARLVAERRAPKSREAFPFDVLHAYHFDATLLGRFLHEKALQRGIHYKSCHVTHATVGADGSIASVSTREGETITADLYVDCTGFSGLLLE
;
A
#
# COMPACT_ATOMS: atom_id res chain seq x y z
N MET A 1 -8.47 11.68 16.91
CA MET A 1 -6.99 11.60 16.81
C MET A 1 -6.37 12.79 17.51
N VAL A 2 -5.47 12.57 18.47
CA VAL A 2 -4.86 13.63 19.28
C VAL A 2 -3.97 14.58 18.44
N ASP A 3 -3.33 14.03 17.41
CA ASP A 3 -2.37 14.73 16.56
C ASP A 3 -2.99 15.82 15.67
N ILE A 4 -4.31 15.82 15.49
CA ILE A 4 -5.01 16.88 14.75
C ILE A 4 -4.86 18.23 15.47
N MET A 5 -4.77 18.22 16.81
CA MET A 5 -4.70 19.45 17.62
C MET A 5 -3.39 20.21 17.43
N THR A 6 -2.30 19.52 17.08
CA THR A 6 -0.96 20.09 16.91
C THR A 6 -0.55 20.24 15.45
N MET A 7 -1.28 19.60 14.52
CA MET A 7 -1.00 19.60 13.09
C MET A 7 -0.95 21.00 12.49
N THR A 8 -1.90 21.88 12.83
CA THR A 8 -1.93 23.27 12.30
C THR A 8 -0.67 24.03 12.69
N GLN A 9 -0.21 23.90 13.93
CA GLN A 9 1.02 24.55 14.39
C GLN A 9 2.26 23.96 13.71
N PHE A 10 2.29 22.64 13.52
CA PHE A 10 3.37 21.98 12.79
C PHE A 10 3.50 22.52 11.36
N VAL A 11 2.39 22.55 10.61
CA VAL A 11 2.36 23.05 9.22
C VAL A 11 2.78 24.52 9.18
N HIS A 12 2.27 25.36 10.07
CA HIS A 12 2.69 26.75 10.19
C HIS A 12 4.21 26.89 10.38
N ASN A 13 4.80 26.11 11.30
CA ASN A 13 6.23 26.14 11.57
C ASN A 13 7.06 25.63 10.37
N VAL A 14 6.57 24.62 9.65
CA VAL A 14 7.20 24.13 8.41
C VAL A 14 7.23 25.23 7.36
N GLU A 15 6.10 25.88 7.10
CA GLU A 15 6.04 26.96 6.11
C GLU A 15 6.93 28.15 6.49
N ALA A 16 6.92 28.55 7.76
CA ALA A 16 7.78 29.62 8.24
C ALA A 16 9.26 29.25 8.12
N ARG A 17 9.63 28.00 8.42
CA ARG A 17 11.00 27.49 8.23
C ARG A 17 11.42 27.50 6.76
N VAL A 18 10.54 27.11 5.84
CA VAL A 18 10.77 27.19 4.38
C VAL A 18 11.01 28.64 3.95
N ARG A 19 10.32 29.60 4.57
CA ARG A 19 10.51 31.05 4.35
C ARG A 19 11.73 31.64 5.06
N GLY A 20 12.61 30.83 5.63
CA GLY A 20 13.85 31.26 6.28
C GLY A 20 13.71 31.70 7.74
N VAL A 21 12.53 31.57 8.33
CA VAL A 21 12.33 31.87 9.77
C VAL A 21 12.92 30.74 10.62
N ASN A 22 13.66 31.09 11.66
CA ASN A 22 14.25 30.10 12.57
C ASN A 22 13.22 29.53 13.59
N LEU A 23 12.26 28.75 13.11
CA LEU A 23 11.25 28.06 13.94
C LEU A 23 11.43 26.55 13.95
N TYR A 24 11.14 25.89 15.07
CA TYR A 24 11.24 24.45 15.17
C TYR A 24 10.15 23.77 14.33
N ALA A 25 10.55 23.00 13.32
CA ALA A 25 9.65 22.38 12.34
C ALA A 25 9.86 20.87 12.20
N HIS A 26 10.51 20.23 13.18
CA HIS A 26 10.65 18.77 13.19
C HIS A 26 9.39 18.14 13.79
N PRO A 27 8.84 17.04 13.22
CA PRO A 27 7.56 16.46 13.63
C PRO A 27 7.52 15.96 15.09
N ASP A 28 8.66 15.62 15.67
CA ASP A 28 8.74 14.96 16.98
C ASP A 28 8.09 15.70 18.15
N ARG A 29 8.02 17.04 18.10
CA ARG A 29 7.36 17.83 19.15
C ARG A 29 5.86 18.00 18.94
N PHE A 30 5.36 17.60 17.78
CA PHE A 30 3.97 17.83 17.40
C PHE A 30 3.15 16.55 17.44
N PHE A 31 3.76 15.38 17.21
CA PHE A 31 3.01 14.13 17.09
C PHE A 31 3.29 13.14 18.21
N LEU A 32 2.22 12.57 18.78
CA LEU A 32 2.30 11.60 19.87
C LEU A 32 3.10 10.36 19.50
N ALA A 33 3.02 9.92 18.24
CA ALA A 33 3.75 8.75 17.74
C ALA A 33 5.26 8.86 17.98
N ALA A 34 5.86 10.05 17.78
CA ALA A 34 7.29 10.26 18.01
C ALA A 34 7.67 10.05 19.48
N ARG A 35 6.82 10.52 20.41
CA ARG A 35 7.03 10.30 21.84
C ARG A 35 6.89 8.82 22.22
N LEU A 36 5.88 8.14 21.68
CA LEU A 36 5.68 6.70 21.91
C LEU A 36 6.87 5.88 21.42
N VAL A 37 7.44 6.21 20.25
CA VAL A 37 8.63 5.55 19.70
C VAL A 37 9.85 5.79 20.59
N ALA A 38 10.10 7.04 21.01
CA ALA A 38 11.21 7.37 21.90
C ALA A 38 11.14 6.62 23.24
N GLU A 39 9.92 6.38 23.75
CA GLU A 39 9.67 5.60 24.96
C GLU A 39 9.50 4.09 24.71
N ARG A 40 9.61 3.62 23.46
CA ARG A 40 9.40 2.21 23.05
C ARG A 40 8.03 1.65 23.47
N ARG A 41 6.98 2.45 23.32
CA ARG A 41 5.59 2.09 23.69
C ARG A 41 4.78 1.67 22.46
N ALA A 42 3.84 0.75 22.68
CA ALA A 42 2.88 0.36 21.64
C ALA A 42 1.91 1.50 21.32
N PRO A 43 1.42 1.60 20.06
CA PRO A 43 0.45 2.62 19.65
C PRO A 43 -0.98 2.28 20.08
N LYS A 44 -1.22 1.08 20.62
CA LYS A 44 -2.55 0.67 21.10
C LYS A 44 -2.80 1.25 22.49
N SER A 45 -3.78 2.14 22.58
CA SER A 45 -4.24 2.72 23.83
C SER A 45 -5.16 1.77 24.60
N ARG A 46 -5.42 2.09 25.87
CA ARG A 46 -6.52 1.47 26.63
C ARG A 46 -7.86 1.98 26.08
N GLU A 47 -8.91 1.18 26.19
CA GLU A 47 -10.27 1.54 25.71
C GLU A 47 -10.77 2.89 26.22
N ALA A 48 -10.41 3.27 27.45
CA ALA A 48 -10.81 4.55 28.06
C ALA A 48 -10.06 5.79 27.52
N PHE A 49 -9.07 5.62 26.63
CA PHE A 49 -8.33 6.75 26.06
C PHE A 49 -9.15 7.38 24.92
N PRO A 50 -9.49 8.69 24.97
CA PRO A 50 -10.49 9.28 24.10
C PRO A 50 -10.01 9.60 22.68
N PHE A 51 -8.79 9.20 22.31
CA PHE A 51 -8.19 9.53 21.01
C PHE A 51 -7.55 8.33 20.33
N ASP A 52 -7.73 8.22 19.02
CA ASP A 52 -6.96 7.29 18.21
C ASP A 52 -5.50 7.74 18.04
N VAL A 53 -4.61 6.74 18.01
CA VAL A 53 -3.20 6.90 17.64
C VAL A 53 -2.99 6.24 16.28
N LEU A 54 -2.59 7.04 15.29
CA LEU A 54 -2.26 6.52 13.98
C LEU A 54 -1.06 5.60 14.04
N HIS A 55 -1.19 4.44 13.40
CA HIS A 55 -0.10 3.50 13.23
C HIS A 55 -0.35 2.65 11.98
N ALA A 56 0.72 2.02 11.52
CA ALA A 56 0.70 1.00 10.48
C ALA A 56 1.36 -0.28 11.02
N TYR A 57 1.52 -1.27 10.15
CA TYR A 57 2.13 -2.54 10.49
C TYR A 57 3.45 -2.73 9.76
N HIS A 58 4.41 -3.35 10.45
CA HIS A 58 5.53 -4.02 9.81
C HIS A 58 5.19 -5.51 9.74
N PHE A 59 5.29 -6.09 8.55
CA PHE A 59 5.00 -7.51 8.33
C PHE A 59 5.85 -8.03 7.16
N ASP A 60 5.96 -9.35 7.08
CA ASP A 60 6.54 -10.03 5.92
C ASP A 60 5.51 -10.08 4.79
N ALA A 61 5.86 -9.45 3.66
CA ALA A 61 4.98 -9.37 2.49
C ALA A 61 4.66 -10.74 1.88
N THR A 62 5.56 -11.72 1.97
CA THR A 62 5.33 -13.08 1.49
C THR A 62 4.27 -13.78 2.34
N LEU A 63 4.32 -13.59 3.67
CA LEU A 63 3.29 -14.12 4.57
C LEU A 63 1.92 -13.50 4.28
N LEU A 64 1.87 -12.18 4.07
CA LEU A 64 0.64 -11.50 3.71
C LEU A 64 0.10 -11.99 2.35
N GLY A 65 0.97 -12.16 1.35
CA GLY A 65 0.60 -12.69 0.04
C GLY A 65 -0.04 -14.08 0.12
N ARG A 66 0.54 -15.00 0.91
CA ARG A 66 -0.05 -16.33 1.14
C ARG A 66 -1.40 -16.26 1.85
N PHE A 67 -1.50 -15.43 2.88
CA PHE A 67 -2.77 -15.23 3.59
C PHE A 67 -3.87 -14.70 2.65
N LEU A 68 -3.55 -13.70 1.82
CA LEU A 68 -4.50 -13.13 0.86
C LEU A 68 -4.85 -14.12 -0.26
N HIS A 69 -3.90 -14.95 -0.70
CA HIS A 69 -4.15 -16.03 -1.65
C HIS A 69 -5.19 -17.02 -1.11
N GLU A 70 -5.04 -17.50 0.12
CA GLU A 70 -6.04 -18.39 0.76
C GLU A 70 -7.41 -17.72 0.87
N LYS A 71 -7.45 -16.43 1.23
CA LYS A 71 -8.69 -15.65 1.28
C LYS A 71 -9.34 -15.47 -0.09
N ALA A 72 -8.55 -15.34 -1.16
CA ALA A 72 -9.03 -15.24 -2.53
C ALA A 72 -9.70 -16.56 -2.97
N LEU A 73 -9.06 -17.70 -2.72
CA LEU A 73 -9.63 -19.02 -3.04
C LEU A 73 -10.97 -19.24 -2.31
N GLN A 74 -11.04 -18.86 -1.01
CA GLN A 74 -12.28 -18.95 -0.21
C GLN A 74 -13.41 -18.08 -0.77
N ARG A 75 -13.11 -17.05 -1.56
CA ARG A 75 -14.08 -16.19 -2.24
C ARG A 75 -14.43 -16.67 -3.64
N GLY A 76 -13.94 -17.83 -4.06
CA GLY A 76 -14.22 -18.41 -5.37
C GLY A 76 -13.30 -17.92 -6.49
N ILE A 77 -12.17 -17.26 -6.17
CA ILE A 77 -11.19 -16.90 -7.20
C ILE A 77 -10.53 -18.17 -7.73
N HIS A 78 -10.52 -18.32 -9.06
CA HIS A 78 -9.86 -19.41 -9.75
C HIS A 78 -8.37 -19.11 -9.88
N TYR A 79 -7.54 -19.81 -9.12
CA TYR A 79 -6.09 -19.71 -9.24
C TYR A 79 -5.55 -20.73 -10.24
N LYS A 80 -4.76 -20.25 -11.20
CA LYS A 80 -4.00 -21.07 -12.13
C LYS A 80 -2.53 -20.76 -12.01
N SER A 81 -1.73 -21.74 -11.57
CA SER A 81 -0.27 -21.64 -11.63
C SER A 81 0.17 -21.89 -13.06
N CYS A 82 0.63 -20.85 -13.75
CA CYS A 82 1.12 -20.92 -15.13
C CYS A 82 2.11 -19.80 -15.38
N HIS A 83 2.87 -19.90 -16.47
CA HIS A 83 3.77 -18.84 -16.90
C HIS A 83 3.21 -18.15 -18.14
N VAL A 84 2.64 -16.97 -17.97
CA VAL A 84 2.21 -16.12 -19.09
C VAL A 84 3.45 -15.63 -19.85
N THR A 85 3.42 -15.74 -21.17
CA THR A 85 4.56 -15.43 -22.05
C THR A 85 4.38 -14.14 -22.84
N HIS A 86 3.15 -13.85 -23.30
CA HIS A 86 2.82 -12.65 -24.05
C HIS A 86 1.30 -12.41 -24.06
N ALA A 87 0.91 -11.19 -24.41
CA ALA A 87 -0.46 -10.79 -24.71
C ALA A 87 -0.67 -10.71 -26.24
N THR A 88 -1.86 -11.08 -26.70
CA THR A 88 -2.30 -10.84 -28.07
C THR A 88 -3.21 -9.62 -28.06
N VAL A 89 -2.89 -8.62 -28.88
CA VAL A 89 -3.67 -7.38 -28.99
C VAL A 89 -4.62 -7.47 -30.18
N GLY A 90 -5.88 -7.13 -29.94
CA GLY A 90 -6.93 -7.06 -30.95
C GLY A 90 -6.82 -5.83 -31.85
N ALA A 91 -7.67 -5.77 -32.88
CA ALA A 91 -7.66 -4.67 -33.84
C ALA A 91 -8.03 -3.30 -33.24
N ASP A 92 -8.73 -3.30 -32.10
CA ASP A 92 -9.12 -2.10 -31.36
C ASP A 92 -8.06 -1.64 -30.34
N GLY A 93 -6.91 -2.32 -30.29
CA GLY A 93 -5.83 -2.04 -29.34
C GLY A 93 -6.05 -2.62 -27.93
N SER A 94 -7.15 -3.35 -27.71
CA SER A 94 -7.39 -4.05 -26.45
C SER A 94 -6.67 -5.41 -26.42
N ILE A 95 -6.40 -5.94 -25.22
CA ILE A 95 -5.88 -7.31 -25.09
C ILE A 95 -6.99 -8.30 -25.41
N ALA A 96 -6.80 -9.10 -26.46
CA ALA A 96 -7.73 -10.16 -26.83
C ALA A 96 -7.54 -11.43 -25.97
N SER A 97 -6.29 -11.78 -25.65
CA SER A 97 -5.94 -12.96 -24.86
C SER A 97 -4.52 -12.89 -24.30
N VAL A 98 -4.22 -13.76 -23.33
CA VAL A 98 -2.85 -14.04 -22.89
C VAL A 98 -2.48 -15.50 -23.19
N SER A 99 -1.24 -15.73 -23.61
CA SER A 99 -0.72 -17.06 -23.94
C SER A 99 0.22 -17.54 -22.85
N THR A 100 0.06 -18.78 -22.41
CA THR A 100 0.91 -19.41 -21.40
C THR A 100 1.97 -20.31 -22.04
N ARG A 101 3.07 -20.56 -21.33
CA ARG A 101 4.15 -21.46 -21.78
C ARG A 101 3.65 -22.88 -21.99
N GLU A 102 2.62 -23.27 -21.25
CA GLU A 102 1.97 -24.58 -21.30
C GLU A 102 1.09 -24.76 -22.54
N GLY A 103 0.98 -23.73 -23.40
CA GLY A 103 0.25 -23.77 -24.66
C GLY A 103 -1.23 -23.39 -24.54
N GLU A 104 -1.63 -22.82 -23.40
CA GLU A 104 -3.00 -22.36 -23.20
C GLU A 104 -3.17 -20.90 -23.61
N THR A 105 -4.36 -20.58 -24.11
CA THR A 105 -4.81 -19.21 -24.37
C THR A 105 -5.94 -18.89 -23.41
N ILE A 106 -5.75 -17.83 -22.62
CA ILE A 106 -6.72 -17.37 -21.62
C ILE A 106 -7.31 -16.06 -22.11
N THR A 107 -8.64 -16.01 -22.19
CA THR A 107 -9.40 -14.82 -22.53
C THR A 107 -10.11 -14.26 -21.31
N ALA A 108 -10.26 -12.95 -21.27
CA ALA A 108 -11.01 -12.21 -20.27
C ALA A 108 -11.50 -10.88 -20.86
N ASP A 109 -12.52 -10.30 -20.24
CA ASP A 109 -13.01 -8.97 -20.61
C ASP A 109 -12.16 -7.83 -20.02
N LEU A 110 -11.44 -8.12 -18.92
CA LEU A 110 -10.55 -7.19 -18.24
C LEU A 110 -9.29 -7.92 -17.79
N TYR A 111 -8.13 -7.29 -18.04
CA TYR A 111 -6.83 -7.76 -17.59
C TYR A 111 -6.25 -6.78 -16.57
N VAL A 112 -5.66 -7.31 -15.51
CA VAL A 112 -4.95 -6.53 -14.47
C VAL A 112 -3.50 -6.99 -14.44
N ASP A 113 -2.58 -6.10 -14.80
CA ASP A 113 -1.16 -6.42 -14.80
C ASP A 113 -0.60 -6.34 -13.37
N CYS A 114 -0.16 -7.48 -12.87
CA CYS A 114 0.56 -7.62 -11.60
C CYS A 114 1.88 -8.40 -11.81
N THR A 115 2.45 -8.35 -13.00
CA THR A 115 3.69 -9.07 -13.34
C THR A 115 4.96 -8.45 -12.74
N GLY A 116 4.82 -7.32 -12.05
CA GLY A 116 5.91 -6.63 -11.37
C GLY A 116 6.69 -5.75 -12.35
N PHE A 117 8.00 -5.70 -12.20
CA PHE A 117 8.85 -4.84 -13.05
C PHE A 117 8.85 -5.20 -14.53
N SER A 118 8.37 -6.38 -14.92
CA SER A 118 8.28 -6.75 -16.33
C SER A 118 7.19 -6.03 -17.11
N GLY A 119 6.18 -5.47 -16.42
CA GLY A 119 5.07 -4.75 -17.07
C GLY A 119 4.46 -5.48 -18.28
N LEU A 120 4.34 -6.82 -18.22
CA LEU A 120 4.17 -7.69 -19.39
C LEU A 120 2.96 -7.35 -20.27
N LEU A 121 1.92 -6.75 -19.69
CA LEU A 121 0.70 -6.38 -20.40
C LEU A 121 0.61 -4.88 -20.67
N LEU A 122 1.42 -4.06 -20.01
CA LEU A 122 1.39 -2.60 -20.09
C LEU A 122 2.49 -1.99 -20.97
N GLU A 123 3.56 -2.76 -21.23
CA GLU A 123 4.66 -2.42 -22.15
C GLU A 123 4.47 -3.06 -23.53
#